data_AF-A0A9D6CH25-F1
#
_entry.id   AF-A0A9D6CH25-F1
#
_cell.length_a   1.000
_cell.length_b   1.000
_cell.length_c   1.000
_cell.angle_alpha   90.00
_cell.angle_beta   90.00
_cell.angle_gamma   90.00
#
_symmetry.space_group_name_H-M   'P 1'
#
loop_
_entity.id
_entity.type
_entity.pdbx_description
1 polymer ?
#
loop_
_entity_poly.entity_id
_entity_poly.type
_entity_poly.pdbx_seq_one_letter_code
_entity_poly.pdbx_strand_id
1 'polypeptide(L)'
;MAKQLPPQVQSALLWAKSNTIVVVFCAIVLVVPAAAFVFAGKFADDVREDAQKKASVHSDLSSMAKKSVSLPIPGGEPFPLAGLPNEDIVREYEQILTKVGDDARAVYTAARDFNAGTGAELKHAPIVPSSVFPNYNRANRSDAESVRFRFGDALRASYERLLADCRTGVPLEPTSLKNAIEAAEKRFVQGELKQESRAKLDAAQTAALDKQLGKARIEQYFEIAKRISFYVDPAAFPIPTREVMNKILPTGSDPAKAYDAQDAALFDEQWKFWIISDVLHAFRDANAANPSVLQAPLKRVMQIRVLPVEGAASASAGSGEASAMGGEVAAAEGDAAAGDASAAGAATGTATAALGPPQVDPKVEAPRDFSRRFTGRVSNPVYDVRLVEVVFVAETARLPRIFDALASRNFMTVANVRLSPADPFEAARDGYLYGVEPVSEVRATIETIWLREWTAVSMPAVVRSQFGISTAAPAAEEASSAG
;
A
#
# COMPACT_ATOMS: atom_id res chain seq x y z
N MET A 1 53.99 -100.79 -29.46
CA MET A 1 55.07 -101.15 -28.53
C MET A 1 54.73 -100.57 -27.16
N ALA A 2 54.33 -101.40 -26.19
CA ALA A 2 54.07 -100.95 -24.83
C ALA A 2 55.41 -100.67 -24.14
N LYS A 3 55.68 -99.40 -23.82
CA LYS A 3 56.85 -99.01 -23.00
C LYS A 3 56.66 -99.63 -21.61
N GLN A 4 57.47 -100.63 -21.29
CA GLN A 4 57.53 -101.18 -19.94
C GLN A 4 57.95 -100.06 -18.98
N LEU A 5 57.10 -99.81 -17.97
CA LEU A 5 57.38 -98.86 -16.90
C LEU A 5 58.64 -99.30 -16.13
N PRO A 6 59.44 -98.35 -15.62
CA PRO A 6 60.65 -98.66 -14.85
C PRO A 6 60.34 -99.60 -13.68
N PRO A 7 61.22 -100.56 -13.36
CA PRO A 7 60.98 -101.54 -12.30
C PRO A 7 60.71 -100.90 -10.93
N GLN A 8 61.22 -99.69 -10.68
CA GLN A 8 60.95 -98.93 -9.47
C GLN A 8 59.46 -98.51 -9.34
N VAL A 9 58.80 -98.21 -10.47
CA VAL A 9 57.38 -97.84 -10.49
C VAL A 9 56.48 -99.06 -10.28
N GLN A 10 56.89 -100.23 -10.76
CA GLN A 10 56.16 -101.48 -10.54
C GLN A 10 56.19 -101.91 -9.07
N SER A 11 57.35 -101.76 -8.41
CA SER A 11 57.49 -102.03 -6.97
C SER A 11 56.65 -101.06 -6.11
N ALA A 12 56.62 -99.78 -6.46
CA ALA A 12 55.77 -98.79 -5.79
C ALA A 12 54.28 -99.08 -5.99
N LEU A 13 53.87 -99.52 -7.19
CA LEU A 13 52.48 -99.90 -7.49
C LEU A 13 52.03 -101.17 -6.74
N LEU A 14 52.91 -102.17 -6.63
CA LEU A 14 52.65 -103.37 -5.84
C LEU A 14 52.56 -103.07 -4.34
N TRP A 15 53.43 -102.18 -3.84
CA TRP A 15 53.37 -101.72 -2.46
C TRP A 15 52.10 -100.91 -2.16
N ALA A 16 51.70 -100.02 -3.07
CA ALA A 16 50.46 -99.23 -2.95
C ALA A 16 49.19 -100.11 -3.04
N LYS A 17 49.21 -101.17 -3.86
CA LYS A 17 48.12 -102.18 -3.89
C LYS A 17 48.07 -103.02 -2.62
N SER A 18 49.20 -103.32 -1.99
CA SER A 18 49.28 -104.05 -0.72
C SER A 18 48.86 -103.18 0.49
N ASN A 19 49.12 -101.87 0.44
CA ASN A 19 48.87 -100.93 1.54
C ASN A 19 47.82 -99.87 1.19
N THR A 20 46.69 -100.28 0.59
CA THR A 20 45.67 -99.36 0.05
C THR A 20 45.09 -98.42 1.11
N ILE A 21 44.92 -98.91 2.35
CA ILE A 21 44.39 -98.11 3.47
C ILE A 21 45.35 -96.96 3.83
N VAL A 22 46.67 -97.21 3.87
CA VAL A 22 47.67 -96.18 4.21
C VAL A 22 47.72 -95.10 3.13
N VAL A 23 47.62 -95.49 1.85
CA VAL A 23 47.59 -94.54 0.73
C VAL A 23 46.33 -93.67 0.77
N VAL A 24 45.17 -94.24 1.11
CA VAL A 24 43.92 -93.49 1.28
C VAL A 24 44.01 -92.52 2.45
N PHE A 25 44.55 -92.92 3.60
CA PHE A 25 44.72 -92.02 4.74
C PHE A 25 45.72 -90.89 4.45
N CYS A 26 46.84 -91.15 3.79
CA CYS A 26 47.77 -90.11 3.35
C CYS A 26 47.11 -89.12 2.36
N ALA A 27 46.27 -89.61 1.45
CA ALA A 27 45.52 -88.75 0.54
C ALA A 27 44.51 -87.88 1.29
N ILE A 28 43.78 -88.42 2.26
CA ILE A 28 42.82 -87.67 3.09
C ILE A 28 43.53 -86.59 3.92
N VAL A 29 44.67 -86.92 4.53
CA VAL A 29 45.47 -85.97 5.34
C VAL A 29 46.00 -84.81 4.49
N LEU A 30 46.24 -85.00 3.18
CA LEU A 30 46.67 -83.92 2.28
C LEU A 30 45.50 -83.14 1.68
N VAL A 31 44.39 -83.82 1.32
CA VAL A 31 43.26 -83.19 0.63
C VAL A 31 42.37 -82.39 1.59
N VAL A 32 42.16 -82.86 2.82
CA VAL A 32 41.25 -82.19 3.77
C VAL A 32 41.76 -80.81 4.22
N PRO A 33 43.04 -80.60 4.59
CA PRO A 33 43.53 -79.27 4.94
C PRO A 33 43.52 -78.30 3.76
N ALA A 34 43.82 -78.80 2.55
CA ALA A 34 43.78 -77.98 1.33
C ALA A 34 42.34 -77.54 1.00
N ALA A 35 41.37 -78.45 1.11
CA ALA A 35 39.95 -78.12 0.93
C ALA A 35 39.46 -77.15 2.03
N ALA A 36 39.84 -77.37 3.29
CA ALA A 36 39.49 -76.48 4.40
C ALA A 36 40.05 -75.06 4.21
N PHE A 37 41.26 -74.92 3.69
CA PHE A 37 41.86 -73.62 3.40
C PHE A 37 41.11 -72.87 2.28
N VAL A 38 40.71 -73.57 1.21
CA VAL A 38 39.92 -72.97 0.12
C VAL A 38 38.52 -72.56 0.59
N PHE A 39 37.86 -73.39 1.40
CA PHE A 39 36.55 -73.06 1.96
C PHE A 39 36.62 -71.91 2.98
N ALA A 40 37.67 -71.83 3.80
CA ALA A 40 37.88 -70.70 4.71
C ALA A 40 38.10 -69.38 3.96
N GLY A 41 38.81 -69.42 2.82
CA GLY A 41 38.96 -68.26 1.94
C GLY A 41 37.62 -67.76 1.41
N LYS A 42 36.80 -68.67 0.86
CA LYS A 42 35.45 -68.29 0.36
C LYS A 42 34.54 -67.75 1.44
N PHE A 43 34.53 -68.34 2.63
CA PHE A 43 33.70 -67.85 3.74
C PHE A 43 34.16 -66.47 4.24
N ALA A 44 35.47 -66.20 4.25
CA ALA A 44 35.99 -64.89 4.62
C ALA A 44 35.64 -63.81 3.58
N ASP A 45 35.64 -64.17 2.30
CA ASP A 45 35.26 -63.24 1.22
C ASP A 45 33.76 -62.95 1.25
N ASP A 46 32.90 -63.96 1.46
CA ASP A 46 31.44 -63.76 1.62
C ASP A 46 31.11 -62.87 2.82
N VAL A 47 31.77 -63.08 3.97
CA VAL A 47 31.57 -62.25 5.17
C VAL A 47 32.05 -60.81 4.94
N ARG A 48 33.14 -60.62 4.20
CA ARG A 48 33.63 -59.28 3.83
C ARG A 48 32.67 -58.57 2.88
N GLU A 49 32.13 -59.28 1.89
CA GLU A 49 31.16 -58.72 0.94
C GLU A 49 29.86 -58.31 1.67
N ASP A 50 29.35 -59.16 2.56
CA ASP A 50 28.18 -58.85 3.38
C ASP A 50 28.43 -57.68 4.35
N ALA A 51 29.62 -57.60 4.95
CA ALA A 51 29.99 -56.48 5.81
C ALA A 51 30.11 -55.18 5.00
N GLN A 52 30.66 -55.21 3.79
CA GLN A 52 30.75 -54.06 2.89
C GLN A 52 29.37 -53.59 2.44
N LYS A 53 28.45 -54.51 2.09
CA LYS A 53 27.06 -54.17 1.75
C LYS A 53 26.32 -53.54 2.93
N LYS A 54 26.50 -54.05 4.15
CA LYS A 54 25.90 -53.44 5.35
C LYS A 54 26.51 -52.08 5.68
N ALA A 55 27.82 -51.93 5.50
CA ALA A 55 28.51 -50.66 5.69
C ALA A 55 28.08 -49.61 4.67
N SER A 56 27.88 -49.99 3.41
CA SER A 56 27.39 -49.07 2.36
C SER A 56 25.94 -48.64 2.62
N VAL A 57 25.06 -49.56 3.03
CA VAL A 57 23.69 -49.21 3.41
C VAL A 57 23.68 -48.29 4.63
N HIS A 58 24.54 -48.52 5.63
CA HIS A 58 24.65 -47.64 6.78
C HIS A 58 25.24 -46.26 6.41
N SER A 59 26.24 -46.21 5.51
CA SER A 59 26.76 -44.93 5.02
C SER A 59 25.71 -44.16 4.23
N ASP A 60 24.93 -44.84 3.39
CA ASP A 60 23.85 -44.24 2.60
C ASP A 60 22.75 -43.70 3.52
N LEU A 61 22.29 -44.49 4.50
CA LEU A 61 21.32 -44.05 5.51
C LEU A 61 21.84 -42.86 6.34
N SER A 62 23.12 -42.91 6.75
CA SER A 62 23.73 -41.80 7.50
C SER A 62 23.90 -40.53 6.65
N SER A 63 24.14 -40.69 5.35
CA SER A 63 24.26 -39.57 4.41
C SER A 63 22.91 -38.94 4.13
N MET A 64 21.85 -39.75 4.00
CA MET A 64 20.49 -39.26 3.79
C MET A 64 19.91 -38.63 5.07
N ALA A 65 20.21 -39.16 6.25
CA ALA A 65 19.85 -38.54 7.53
C ALA A 65 20.50 -37.17 7.75
N LYS A 66 21.66 -36.91 7.12
CA LYS A 66 22.38 -35.63 7.16
C LYS A 66 21.95 -34.64 6.07
N LYS A 67 21.14 -35.05 5.09
CA LYS A 67 20.59 -34.11 4.10
C LYS A 67 19.50 -33.29 4.77
N SER A 68 19.83 -32.07 5.17
CA SER A 68 18.84 -31.08 5.59
C SER A 68 18.08 -30.57 4.37
N VAL A 69 16.76 -30.50 4.51
CA VAL A 69 15.90 -29.84 3.52
C VAL A 69 15.67 -28.42 4.02
N SER A 70 16.06 -27.41 3.23
CA SER A 70 15.74 -26.02 3.53
C SER A 70 14.33 -25.70 3.09
N LEU A 71 13.45 -25.39 4.03
CA LEU A 71 12.08 -24.99 3.72
C LEU A 71 12.02 -23.48 3.44
N PRO A 72 11.57 -23.05 2.26
CA PRO A 72 11.27 -21.65 2.04
C PRO A 72 10.01 -21.27 2.84
N ILE A 73 10.17 -20.36 3.80
CA ILE A 73 9.03 -19.72 4.47
C ILE A 73 8.72 -18.44 3.68
N PRO A 74 7.46 -18.19 3.28
CA PRO A 74 7.10 -16.94 2.60
C PRO A 74 7.50 -15.72 3.45
N GLY A 75 8.42 -14.90 2.95
CA GLY A 75 8.86 -13.66 3.61
C GLY A 75 9.88 -13.82 4.74
N GLY A 76 10.59 -14.96 4.85
CA GLY A 76 11.62 -15.17 5.88
C GLY A 76 12.80 -16.03 5.40
N GLU A 77 13.83 -16.15 6.24
CA GLU A 77 14.98 -17.03 5.95
C GLU A 77 14.55 -18.50 5.95
N PRO A 78 15.11 -19.34 5.04
CA PRO A 78 14.75 -20.74 4.96
C PRO A 78 15.05 -21.47 6.27
N PHE A 79 14.07 -22.16 6.83
CA PHE A 79 14.26 -22.94 8.05
C PHE A 79 14.81 -24.32 7.68
N PRO A 80 16.02 -24.71 8.14
CA PRO A 80 16.57 -26.02 7.88
C PRO A 80 15.88 -27.06 8.75
N LEU A 81 15.13 -27.99 8.15
CA LEU A 81 14.66 -29.18 8.85
C LEU A 81 15.74 -30.26 8.80
N ALA A 82 16.18 -30.71 9.97
CA ALA A 82 17.07 -31.85 10.12
C ALA A 82 16.25 -33.14 10.16
N GLY A 83 16.35 -33.97 9.11
CA GLY A 83 15.73 -35.29 9.06
C GLY A 83 15.25 -35.70 7.67
N LEU A 84 15.07 -36.99 7.48
CA LEU A 84 14.45 -37.57 6.28
C LEU A 84 12.97 -37.13 6.20
N PRO A 85 12.48 -36.65 5.04
CA PRO A 85 11.07 -36.37 4.85
C PRO A 85 10.25 -37.66 5.01
N ASN A 86 9.58 -37.83 6.16
CA ASN A 86 8.53 -38.85 6.32
C ASN A 86 7.27 -38.36 5.59
N GLU A 87 6.47 -39.27 5.01
CA GLU A 87 5.21 -38.93 4.33
C GLU A 87 4.27 -38.13 5.25
N ASP A 88 4.28 -38.42 6.55
CA ASP A 88 3.49 -37.68 7.55
C ASP A 88 3.95 -36.22 7.68
N ILE A 89 5.26 -35.95 7.63
CA ILE A 89 5.83 -34.59 7.72
C ILE A 89 5.52 -33.80 6.44
N VAL A 90 5.62 -34.44 5.27
CA VAL A 90 5.25 -33.80 3.99
C VAL A 90 3.77 -33.44 3.99
N ARG A 91 2.88 -34.33 4.46
CA ARG A 91 1.45 -34.07 4.57
C ARG A 91 1.13 -32.93 5.55
N GLU A 92 1.77 -32.92 6.72
CA GLU A 92 1.59 -31.83 7.69
C GLU A 92 2.09 -30.50 7.11
N TYR A 93 3.21 -30.52 6.38
CA TYR A 93 3.75 -29.32 5.72
C TYR A 93 2.84 -28.82 4.59
N GLU A 94 2.29 -29.72 3.76
CA GLU A 94 1.29 -29.36 2.75
C GLU A 94 0.05 -28.72 3.38
N GLN A 95 -0.40 -29.24 4.54
CA GLN A 95 -1.51 -28.64 5.29
C GLN A 95 -1.16 -27.26 5.82
N ILE A 96 0.05 -27.07 6.38
CA ILE A 96 0.52 -25.77 6.87
C ILE A 96 0.64 -24.78 5.71
N LEU A 97 1.27 -25.16 4.59
CA LEU A 97 1.40 -24.30 3.41
C LEU A 97 0.06 -23.92 2.82
N THR A 98 -0.88 -24.87 2.75
CA THR A 98 -2.25 -24.60 2.28
C THR A 98 -2.93 -23.61 3.20
N LYS A 99 -2.86 -23.82 4.52
CA LYS A 99 -3.43 -22.92 5.52
C LYS A 99 -2.81 -21.52 5.47
N VAL A 100 -1.48 -21.42 5.43
CA VAL A 100 -0.77 -20.13 5.31
C VAL A 100 -1.12 -19.44 4.00
N GLY A 101 -1.24 -20.19 2.90
CA GLY A 101 -1.67 -19.67 1.61
C GLY A 101 -3.09 -19.13 1.63
N ASP A 102 -4.02 -19.84 2.27
CA ASP A 102 -5.41 -19.43 2.41
C ASP A 102 -5.56 -18.23 3.35
N ASP A 103 -4.84 -18.22 4.48
CA ASP A 103 -4.79 -17.08 5.41
C ASP A 103 -4.22 -15.83 4.71
N ALA A 104 -3.14 -15.97 3.94
CA ALA A 104 -2.55 -14.86 3.17
C ALA A 104 -3.53 -14.31 2.13
N ARG A 105 -4.26 -15.18 1.40
CA ARG A 105 -5.30 -14.76 0.44
C ARG A 105 -6.48 -14.09 1.14
N ALA A 106 -6.89 -14.59 2.31
CA ALA A 106 -7.98 -14.02 3.09
C ALA A 106 -7.62 -12.61 3.57
N VAL A 107 -6.41 -12.42 4.13
CA VAL A 107 -5.90 -11.12 4.56
C VAL A 107 -5.77 -10.17 3.38
N TYR A 108 -5.24 -10.63 2.24
CA TYR A 108 -5.13 -9.82 1.03
C TYR A 108 -6.51 -9.38 0.51
N THR A 109 -7.47 -10.30 0.45
CA THR A 109 -8.85 -10.00 0.00
C THR A 109 -9.51 -9.00 0.93
N ALA A 110 -9.39 -9.20 2.25
CA ALA A 110 -9.90 -8.25 3.23
C ALA A 110 -9.23 -6.87 3.11
N ALA A 111 -7.92 -6.84 2.84
CA ALA A 111 -7.20 -5.59 2.64
C ALA A 111 -7.63 -4.86 1.35
N ARG A 112 -7.82 -5.61 0.25
CA ARG A 112 -8.35 -5.10 -1.00
C ARG A 112 -9.75 -4.54 -0.82
N ASP A 113 -10.64 -5.29 -0.18
CA ASP A 113 -12.03 -4.90 0.04
C ASP A 113 -12.14 -3.70 0.99
N PHE A 114 -11.25 -3.60 1.99
CA PHE A 114 -11.15 -2.43 2.85
C PHE A 114 -10.69 -1.15 2.10
N ASN A 115 -9.82 -1.33 1.10
CA ASN A 115 -9.28 -0.24 0.27
C ASN A 115 -10.27 0.19 -0.81
N ALA A 116 -10.75 -0.75 -1.63
CA ALA A 116 -11.63 -0.49 -2.77
C ALA A 116 -13.11 -0.37 -2.41
N GLY A 117 -13.53 -0.97 -1.30
CA GLY A 117 -14.92 -1.34 -1.05
C GLY A 117 -15.25 -2.71 -1.62
N THR A 118 -16.51 -3.13 -1.46
CA THR A 118 -17.02 -4.39 -2.03
C THR A 118 -17.77 -4.10 -3.32
N GLY A 119 -17.93 -5.09 -4.21
CA GLY A 119 -18.52 -4.87 -5.55
C GLY A 119 -19.92 -4.21 -5.57
N ALA A 120 -20.68 -4.29 -4.47
CA ALA A 120 -21.97 -3.59 -4.32
C ALA A 120 -21.82 -2.14 -3.83
N GLU A 121 -20.76 -1.84 -3.09
CA GLU A 121 -20.49 -0.53 -2.47
C GLU A 121 -19.00 -0.20 -2.63
N LEU A 122 -18.64 0.32 -3.80
CA LEU A 122 -17.30 0.87 -4.02
C LEU A 122 -17.11 2.08 -3.12
N LYS A 123 -16.06 2.04 -2.31
CA LYS A 123 -15.70 3.14 -1.41
C LYS A 123 -15.21 4.36 -2.20
N HIS A 124 -14.52 4.11 -3.31
CA HIS A 124 -13.96 5.12 -4.19
C HIS A 124 -14.49 4.96 -5.61
N ALA A 125 -15.74 5.36 -5.81
CA ALA A 125 -16.33 5.41 -7.14
C ALA A 125 -15.57 6.42 -8.03
N PRO A 126 -15.34 6.10 -9.33
CA PRO A 126 -14.91 7.08 -10.31
C PRO A 126 -15.85 8.29 -10.34
N ILE A 127 -15.30 9.49 -10.49
CA ILE A 127 -16.10 10.74 -10.43
C ILE A 127 -17.05 10.84 -11.62
N VAL A 128 -16.62 10.32 -12.77
CA VAL A 128 -17.40 10.25 -13.99
C VAL A 128 -17.45 8.81 -14.51
N PRO A 129 -18.45 8.44 -15.32
CA PRO A 129 -18.50 7.14 -15.96
C PRO A 129 -17.26 6.88 -16.83
N SER A 130 -16.90 5.61 -16.98
CA SER A 130 -15.75 5.17 -17.79
C SER A 130 -15.80 5.64 -19.25
N SER A 131 -17.00 5.87 -19.79
CA SER A 131 -17.24 6.44 -21.13
C SER A 131 -16.82 7.91 -21.26
N VAL A 132 -16.80 8.65 -20.15
CA VAL A 132 -16.30 10.02 -20.09
C VAL A 132 -14.82 10.03 -19.74
N PHE A 133 -14.39 9.21 -18.77
CA PHE A 133 -12.98 9.08 -18.43
C PHE A 133 -12.75 7.71 -17.77
N PRO A 134 -11.72 6.93 -18.17
CA PRO A 134 -10.64 7.27 -19.09
C PRO A 134 -10.92 6.96 -20.58
N ASN A 135 -12.05 6.34 -20.94
CA ASN A 135 -12.27 5.78 -22.29
C ASN A 135 -13.04 6.72 -23.23
N TYR A 136 -12.79 8.03 -23.19
CA TYR A 136 -13.41 8.96 -24.14
C TYR A 136 -12.82 8.83 -25.55
N ASN A 137 -13.57 9.27 -26.56
CA ASN A 137 -13.11 9.24 -27.94
C ASN A 137 -12.05 10.33 -28.20
N ARG A 138 -10.76 9.95 -28.08
CA ARG A 138 -9.62 10.82 -28.37
C ARG A 138 -9.53 11.27 -29.84
N ALA A 139 -10.11 10.52 -30.78
CA ALA A 139 -10.11 10.89 -32.20
C ALA A 139 -11.09 12.06 -32.48
N ASN A 140 -12.15 12.20 -31.68
CA ASN A 140 -13.03 13.35 -31.75
C ASN A 140 -12.49 14.49 -30.88
N ARG A 141 -11.94 15.52 -31.54
CA ARG A 141 -11.39 16.70 -30.88
C ARG A 141 -12.38 17.36 -29.90
N SER A 142 -13.66 17.42 -30.26
CA SER A 142 -14.67 18.05 -29.38
C SER A 142 -14.86 17.25 -28.09
N ASP A 143 -14.90 15.92 -28.18
CA ASP A 143 -15.01 15.05 -27.01
C ASP A 143 -13.75 15.15 -26.15
N ALA A 144 -12.56 15.06 -26.78
CA ALA A 144 -11.27 15.14 -26.11
C ALA A 144 -11.02 16.47 -25.41
N GLU A 145 -11.55 17.57 -25.94
CA GLU A 145 -11.47 18.87 -25.29
C GLU A 145 -12.56 19.05 -24.21
N SER A 146 -13.76 18.48 -24.40
CA SER A 146 -14.87 18.65 -23.47
C SER A 146 -14.74 17.83 -22.19
N VAL A 147 -14.01 16.71 -22.22
CA VAL A 147 -13.87 15.78 -21.07
C VAL A 147 -13.38 16.47 -19.81
N ARG A 148 -12.38 17.35 -19.89
CA ARG A 148 -11.83 18.06 -18.73
C ARG A 148 -12.85 18.96 -18.04
N PHE A 149 -13.78 19.55 -18.81
CA PHE A 149 -14.83 20.38 -18.24
C PHE A 149 -15.92 19.54 -17.60
N ARG A 150 -16.36 18.46 -18.26
CA ARG A 150 -17.34 17.52 -17.69
C ARG A 150 -16.81 16.89 -16.40
N PHE A 151 -15.55 16.48 -16.40
CA PHE A 151 -14.86 15.96 -15.23
C PHE A 151 -14.74 17.01 -14.13
N GLY A 152 -14.30 18.24 -14.45
CA GLY A 152 -14.18 19.32 -13.48
C GLY A 152 -15.52 19.72 -12.84
N ASP A 153 -16.61 19.74 -13.60
CA ASP A 153 -17.95 20.01 -13.09
C ASP A 153 -18.42 18.90 -12.15
N ALA A 154 -18.22 17.63 -12.53
CA ALA A 154 -18.54 16.47 -11.69
C ALA A 154 -17.68 16.41 -10.40
N LEU A 155 -16.40 16.77 -10.49
CA LEU A 155 -15.48 16.84 -9.36
C LEU A 155 -15.93 17.92 -8.35
N ARG A 156 -16.28 19.12 -8.83
CA ARG A 156 -16.80 20.19 -7.96
C ARG A 156 -18.09 19.78 -7.26
N ALA A 157 -19.03 19.20 -8.00
CA ALA A 157 -20.26 18.67 -7.40
C ALA A 157 -19.99 17.56 -6.37
N SER A 158 -18.94 16.76 -6.57
CA SER A 158 -18.55 15.71 -5.62
C SER A 158 -17.92 16.29 -4.34
N TYR A 159 -17.12 17.36 -4.45
CA TYR A 159 -16.65 18.11 -3.28
C TYR A 159 -17.79 18.77 -2.50
N GLU A 160 -18.77 19.37 -3.18
CA GLU A 160 -19.94 19.97 -2.54
C GLU A 160 -20.75 18.92 -1.75
N ARG A 161 -20.99 17.74 -2.34
CA ARG A 161 -21.63 16.62 -1.64
C ARG A 161 -20.81 16.15 -0.45
N LEU A 162 -19.51 15.96 -0.61
CA LEU A 162 -18.60 15.53 0.46
C LEU A 162 -18.63 16.50 1.65
N LEU A 163 -18.57 17.81 1.38
CA LEU A 163 -18.64 18.85 2.40
C LEU A 163 -19.99 18.86 3.13
N ALA A 164 -21.10 18.63 2.41
CA ALA A 164 -22.43 18.50 2.98
C ALA A 164 -22.58 17.22 3.83
N ASP A 165 -22.11 16.08 3.33
CA ASP A 165 -22.14 14.78 4.01
C ASP A 165 -21.31 14.78 5.29
N CYS A 166 -20.23 15.55 5.32
CA CYS A 166 -19.41 15.78 6.52
C CYS A 166 -20.00 16.83 7.46
N ARG A 167 -21.12 17.48 7.10
CA ARG A 167 -21.74 18.61 7.81
C ARG A 167 -20.72 19.71 8.11
N THR A 168 -19.87 20.00 7.16
CA THR A 168 -18.87 21.06 7.29
C THR A 168 -19.51 22.43 7.14
N GLY A 169 -18.84 23.47 7.62
CA GLY A 169 -19.29 24.83 7.38
C GLY A 169 -18.18 25.85 7.38
N VAL A 170 -18.53 27.05 6.95
CA VAL A 170 -17.71 28.25 7.03
C VAL A 170 -18.33 29.21 8.05
N PRO A 171 -17.54 30.09 8.66
CA PRO A 171 -18.09 31.16 9.48
C PRO A 171 -19.04 32.06 8.65
N LEU A 172 -19.94 32.77 9.34
CA LEU A 172 -20.89 33.67 8.68
C LEU A 172 -20.12 34.75 7.90
N GLU A 173 -20.53 34.98 6.66
CA GLU A 173 -19.97 36.05 5.83
C GLU A 173 -20.10 37.41 6.54
N PRO A 174 -19.05 38.27 6.53
CA PRO A 174 -19.07 39.57 7.21
C PRO A 174 -20.27 40.45 6.84
N THR A 175 -20.71 40.42 5.59
CA THR A 175 -21.87 41.18 5.11
C THR A 175 -23.17 40.72 5.76
N SER A 176 -23.40 39.41 5.80
CA SER A 176 -24.58 38.80 6.41
C SER A 176 -24.61 39.04 7.92
N LEU A 177 -23.45 38.95 8.58
CA LEU A 177 -23.32 39.26 9.99
C LEU A 177 -23.64 40.72 10.30
N LYS A 178 -23.10 41.65 9.50
CA LYS A 178 -23.36 43.09 9.65
C LYS A 178 -24.86 43.37 9.58
N ASN A 179 -25.55 42.82 8.59
CA ASN A 179 -27.01 42.99 8.44
C ASN A 179 -27.79 42.44 9.66
N ALA A 180 -27.37 41.29 10.20
CA ALA A 180 -27.98 40.72 11.40
C ALA A 180 -27.76 41.59 12.65
N ILE A 181 -26.55 42.15 12.81
CA ILE A 181 -26.20 43.06 13.91
C ILE A 181 -26.96 44.38 13.80
N GLU A 182 -27.07 44.98 12.61
CA GLU A 182 -27.85 46.21 12.39
C GLU A 182 -29.34 46.00 12.68
N ALA A 183 -29.89 44.83 12.34
CA ALA A 183 -31.26 44.46 12.69
C ALA A 183 -31.45 44.32 14.21
N ALA A 184 -30.48 43.71 14.90
CA ALA A 184 -30.49 43.61 16.37
C ALA A 184 -30.37 45.00 17.04
N GLU A 185 -29.51 45.87 16.51
CA GLU A 185 -29.37 47.26 16.96
C GLU A 185 -30.70 48.02 16.87
N LYS A 186 -31.36 47.98 15.70
CA LYS A 186 -32.66 48.64 15.51
C LYS A 186 -33.71 48.14 16.50
N ARG A 187 -33.80 46.81 16.70
CA ARG A 187 -34.74 46.19 17.65
C ARG A 187 -34.48 46.64 19.09
N PHE A 188 -33.21 46.72 19.50
CA PHE A 188 -32.85 47.12 20.86
C PHE A 188 -33.08 48.62 21.11
N VAL A 189 -32.65 49.47 20.17
CA VAL A 189 -32.80 50.94 20.28
C VAL A 189 -34.26 51.35 20.27
N GLN A 190 -35.06 50.81 19.35
CA GLN A 190 -36.48 51.17 19.23
C GLN A 190 -37.36 50.46 20.27
N GLY A 191 -37.02 49.23 20.64
CA GLY A 191 -37.81 48.40 21.56
C GLY A 191 -37.51 48.69 23.03
N GLU A 192 -36.30 48.39 23.47
CA GLU A 192 -35.92 48.46 24.90
C GLU A 192 -35.60 49.89 25.34
N LEU A 193 -34.82 50.62 24.52
CA LEU A 193 -34.40 51.98 24.86
C LEU A 193 -35.44 53.04 24.47
N LYS A 194 -36.38 52.71 23.58
CA LYS A 194 -37.43 53.60 23.04
C LYS A 194 -36.87 54.93 22.51
N GLN A 195 -35.68 54.89 21.91
CA GLN A 195 -35.02 56.06 21.34
C GLN A 195 -35.17 56.06 19.81
N GLU A 196 -35.16 57.25 19.21
CA GLU A 196 -35.26 57.40 17.75
C GLU A 196 -33.96 56.99 17.02
N SER A 197 -32.80 57.18 17.66
CA SER A 197 -31.50 56.86 17.05
C SER A 197 -30.40 56.66 18.08
N ARG A 198 -29.33 55.96 17.67
CA ARG A 198 -28.10 55.76 18.44
C ARG A 198 -27.46 57.07 18.91
N ALA A 199 -27.62 58.16 18.16
CA ALA A 199 -27.02 59.46 18.47
C ALA A 199 -27.60 60.12 19.73
N LYS A 200 -28.75 59.64 20.23
CA LYS A 200 -29.41 60.16 21.43
C LYS A 200 -29.11 59.33 22.69
N LEU A 201 -28.26 58.31 22.60
CA LEU A 201 -27.93 57.44 23.72
C LEU A 201 -26.94 58.09 24.67
N ASP A 202 -27.18 57.93 25.97
CA ASP A 202 -26.19 58.28 26.99
C ASP A 202 -25.05 57.24 27.06
N ALA A 203 -24.03 57.52 27.87
CA ALA A 203 -22.86 56.63 28.00
C ALA A 203 -23.22 55.24 28.56
N ALA A 204 -24.18 55.15 29.48
CA ALA A 204 -24.61 53.88 30.07
C ALA A 204 -25.43 53.05 29.07
N GLN A 205 -26.31 53.69 28.31
CA GLN A 205 -27.10 53.09 27.24
C GLN A 205 -26.22 52.63 26.09
N THR A 206 -25.16 53.37 25.76
CA THR A 206 -24.17 52.97 24.75
C THR A 206 -23.44 51.71 25.19
N ALA A 207 -22.96 51.64 26.44
CA ALA A 207 -22.33 50.44 26.98
C ALA A 207 -23.29 49.22 27.01
N ALA A 208 -24.57 49.44 27.31
CA ALA A 208 -25.59 48.40 27.28
C ALA A 208 -25.86 47.91 25.84
N LEU A 209 -25.92 48.83 24.87
CA LEU A 209 -26.04 48.50 23.45
C LEU A 209 -24.85 47.68 22.98
N ASP A 210 -23.61 48.10 23.27
CA ASP A 210 -22.41 47.39 22.84
C ASP A 210 -22.35 45.96 23.42
N LYS A 211 -22.75 45.79 24.69
CA LYS A 211 -22.87 44.46 25.32
C LYS A 211 -23.91 43.59 24.61
N GLN A 212 -25.04 44.17 24.22
CA GLN A 212 -26.11 43.44 23.51
C GLN A 212 -25.71 43.09 22.08
N LEU A 213 -25.05 43.99 21.35
CA LEU A 213 -24.53 43.71 20.00
C LEU A 213 -23.44 42.64 20.05
N GLY A 214 -22.57 42.66 21.07
CA GLY A 214 -21.59 41.61 21.32
C GLY A 214 -22.26 40.25 21.55
N LYS A 215 -23.30 40.21 22.38
CA LYS A 215 -24.10 38.99 22.61
C LYS A 215 -24.77 38.50 21.33
N ALA A 216 -25.42 39.39 20.58
CA ALA A 216 -26.09 39.06 19.32
C ALA A 216 -25.09 38.50 18.29
N ARG A 217 -23.89 39.08 18.18
CA ARG A 217 -22.82 38.58 17.32
C ARG A 217 -22.41 37.15 17.69
N ILE A 218 -22.15 36.90 18.98
CA ILE A 218 -21.77 35.57 19.47
C ILE A 218 -22.90 34.56 19.23
N GLU A 219 -24.15 34.96 19.44
CA GLU A 219 -25.32 34.12 19.22
C GLU A 219 -25.44 33.69 17.75
N GLN A 220 -25.19 34.57 16.79
CA GLN A 220 -25.16 34.22 15.36
C GLN A 220 -24.10 33.15 15.06
N TYR A 221 -22.87 33.32 15.58
CA TYR A 221 -21.81 32.34 15.40
C TYR A 221 -22.13 31.01 16.09
N PHE A 222 -22.73 31.07 17.28
CA PHE A 222 -23.11 29.90 18.06
C PHE A 222 -24.18 29.05 17.35
N GLU A 223 -25.15 29.69 16.71
CA GLU A 223 -26.18 28.98 15.93
C GLU A 223 -25.62 28.22 14.72
N ILE A 224 -24.59 28.76 14.06
CA ILE A 224 -23.87 28.04 12.99
C ILE A 224 -23.06 26.89 13.58
N ALA A 225 -22.29 27.17 14.64
CA ALA A 225 -21.45 26.19 15.32
C ALA A 225 -22.25 24.97 15.84
N LYS A 226 -23.52 25.15 16.21
CA LYS A 226 -24.41 24.04 16.60
C LYS A 226 -24.78 23.11 15.45
N ARG A 227 -24.86 23.61 14.22
CA ARG A 227 -25.38 22.89 13.06
C ARG A 227 -24.30 22.12 12.30
N ILE A 228 -23.05 22.54 12.47
CA ILE A 228 -21.90 21.96 11.75
C ILE A 228 -21.09 21.04 12.66
N SER A 229 -20.46 20.04 12.04
CA SER A 229 -19.56 19.10 12.71
C SER A 229 -18.19 19.74 12.96
N PHE A 230 -17.63 20.42 11.96
CA PHE A 230 -16.37 21.16 12.03
C PHE A 230 -16.29 22.22 10.92
N TYR A 231 -15.44 23.22 11.11
CA TYR A 231 -15.17 24.24 10.12
C TYR A 231 -14.20 23.74 9.04
N VAL A 232 -14.38 24.18 7.79
CA VAL A 232 -13.41 23.95 6.71
C VAL A 232 -13.13 25.28 6.04
N ASP A 233 -11.86 25.64 5.93
CA ASP A 233 -11.49 26.87 5.23
C ASP A 233 -11.77 26.75 3.73
N PRO A 234 -12.27 27.81 3.07
CA PRO A 234 -12.51 27.78 1.62
C PRO A 234 -11.28 27.44 0.79
N ALA A 235 -10.08 27.71 1.33
CA ALA A 235 -8.79 27.43 0.72
C ALA A 235 -8.10 26.18 1.32
N ALA A 236 -8.81 25.37 2.13
CA ALA A 236 -8.21 24.23 2.80
C ALA A 236 -7.62 23.23 1.81
N PHE A 237 -8.28 23.01 0.69
CA PHE A 237 -7.76 22.17 -0.39
C PHE A 237 -8.10 22.80 -1.75
N PRO A 238 -7.23 22.60 -2.76
CA PRO A 238 -7.44 23.19 -4.07
C PRO A 238 -8.60 22.46 -4.78
N ILE A 239 -9.78 23.08 -4.81
CA ILE A 239 -10.86 22.64 -5.69
C ILE A 239 -10.58 23.18 -7.10
N PRO A 240 -10.42 22.32 -8.12
CA PRO A 240 -10.07 22.79 -9.46
C PRO A 240 -11.13 23.73 -10.02
N THR A 241 -10.72 24.97 -10.32
CA THR A 241 -11.58 25.95 -11.00
C THR A 241 -11.62 25.65 -12.50
N ARG A 242 -12.63 26.19 -13.20
CA ARG A 242 -12.72 26.05 -14.66
C ARG A 242 -11.48 26.59 -15.38
N GLU A 243 -10.82 27.59 -14.81
CA GLU A 243 -9.56 28.12 -15.33
C GLU A 243 -8.40 27.13 -15.20
N VAL A 244 -8.29 26.47 -14.04
CA VAL A 244 -7.30 25.39 -13.83
C VAL A 244 -7.57 24.26 -14.81
N MET A 245 -8.82 23.82 -14.93
CA MET A 245 -9.21 22.77 -15.89
C MET A 245 -8.89 23.16 -17.34
N ASN A 246 -8.99 24.44 -17.69
CA ASN A 246 -8.63 24.89 -19.04
C ASN A 246 -7.12 24.82 -19.30
N LYS A 247 -6.28 25.02 -18.27
CA LYS A 247 -4.82 24.96 -18.37
C LYS A 247 -4.25 23.53 -18.40
N ILE A 248 -5.06 22.52 -18.05
CA ILE A 248 -4.63 21.11 -18.09
C ILE A 248 -4.24 20.66 -19.50
N LEU A 249 -4.88 21.21 -20.54
CA LEU A 249 -4.51 20.90 -21.93
C LEU A 249 -3.39 21.85 -22.38
N PRO A 250 -2.15 21.37 -22.58
CA PRO A 250 -1.04 22.23 -22.98
C PRO A 250 -1.21 22.77 -24.41
N THR A 251 -1.33 24.09 -24.54
CA THR A 251 -1.42 24.79 -25.82
C THR A 251 -0.12 24.65 -26.63
N GLY A 252 -0.22 24.21 -27.89
CA GLY A 252 0.92 24.19 -28.83
C GLY A 252 1.78 22.93 -28.80
N SER A 253 1.39 21.89 -28.08
CA SER A 253 2.04 20.57 -28.10
C SER A 253 1.39 19.62 -29.10
N ASP A 254 2.09 18.53 -29.45
CA ASP A 254 1.54 17.41 -30.21
C ASP A 254 0.23 16.92 -29.56
N PRO A 255 -0.91 16.88 -30.28
CA PRO A 255 -2.21 16.51 -29.71
C PRO A 255 -2.19 15.19 -28.92
N ALA A 256 -1.43 14.19 -29.36
CA ALA A 256 -1.34 12.92 -28.65
C ALA A 256 -0.72 13.09 -27.25
N LYS A 257 0.41 13.80 -27.17
CA LYS A 257 1.09 14.10 -25.91
C LYS A 257 0.26 15.04 -25.03
N ALA A 258 -0.48 15.96 -25.63
CA ALA A 258 -1.39 16.86 -24.92
C ALA A 258 -2.50 16.09 -24.21
N TYR A 259 -3.09 15.10 -24.88
CA TYR A 259 -4.14 14.25 -24.28
C TYR A 259 -3.60 13.29 -23.23
N ASP A 260 -2.38 12.79 -23.40
CA ASP A 260 -1.72 12.00 -22.36
C ASP A 260 -1.42 12.82 -21.09
N ALA A 261 -0.93 14.05 -21.24
CA ALA A 261 -0.75 14.97 -20.11
C ALA A 261 -2.08 15.32 -19.44
N GLN A 262 -3.13 15.55 -20.24
CA GLN A 262 -4.48 15.78 -19.72
C GLN A 262 -4.96 14.60 -18.89
N ASP A 263 -4.82 13.38 -19.39
CA ASP A 263 -5.33 12.18 -18.71
C ASP A 263 -4.59 11.89 -17.41
N ALA A 264 -3.27 12.08 -17.39
CA ALA A 264 -2.49 11.97 -16.16
C ALA A 264 -2.95 13.00 -15.11
N ALA A 265 -3.18 14.25 -15.52
CA ALA A 265 -3.66 15.30 -14.63
C ALA A 265 -5.08 15.03 -14.10
N LEU A 266 -6.01 14.61 -14.96
CA LEU A 266 -7.39 14.28 -14.56
C LEU A 266 -7.42 13.12 -13.57
N PHE A 267 -6.60 12.08 -13.80
CA PHE A 267 -6.51 10.97 -12.86
C PHE A 267 -5.89 11.38 -11.52
N ASP A 268 -4.85 12.23 -11.51
CA ASP A 268 -4.28 12.73 -10.26
C ASP A 268 -5.30 13.57 -9.47
N GLU A 269 -6.13 14.39 -10.13
CA GLU A 269 -7.23 15.11 -9.49
C GLU A 269 -8.29 14.16 -8.91
N GLN A 270 -8.62 13.07 -9.61
CA GLN A 270 -9.50 12.02 -9.06
C GLN A 270 -8.91 11.40 -7.79
N TRP A 271 -7.62 11.07 -7.83
CA TRP A 271 -6.96 10.43 -6.70
C TRP A 271 -6.85 11.36 -5.49
N LYS A 272 -6.53 12.64 -5.72
CA LYS A 272 -6.56 13.68 -4.68
C LYS A 272 -7.94 13.76 -4.02
N PHE A 273 -9.02 13.74 -4.80
CA PHE A 273 -10.38 13.74 -4.26
C PHE A 273 -10.65 12.53 -3.37
N TRP A 274 -10.27 11.32 -3.81
CA TRP A 274 -10.46 10.11 -3.00
C TRP A 274 -9.72 10.19 -1.66
N ILE A 275 -8.48 10.68 -1.67
CA ILE A 275 -7.67 10.90 -0.47
C ILE A 275 -8.34 11.94 0.46
N ILE A 276 -8.75 13.09 -0.07
CA ILE A 276 -9.40 14.15 0.71
C ILE A 276 -10.74 13.64 1.28
N SER A 277 -11.50 12.86 0.51
CA SER A 277 -12.74 12.22 0.95
C SER A 277 -12.51 11.32 2.16
N ASP A 278 -11.50 10.45 2.12
CA ASP A 278 -11.20 9.59 3.27
C ASP A 278 -10.76 10.39 4.51
N VAL A 279 -9.97 11.45 4.34
CA VAL A 279 -9.53 12.32 5.45
C VAL A 279 -10.73 13.04 6.08
N LEU A 280 -11.62 13.62 5.28
CA LEU A 280 -12.81 14.32 5.78
C LEU A 280 -13.81 13.35 6.42
N HIS A 281 -13.96 12.14 5.88
CA HIS A 281 -14.78 11.10 6.50
C HIS A 281 -14.19 10.61 7.83
N ALA A 282 -12.87 10.42 7.93
CA ALA A 282 -12.22 10.11 9.21
C ALA A 282 -12.48 11.20 10.25
N PHE A 283 -12.38 12.47 9.86
CA PHE A 283 -12.69 13.62 10.69
C PHE A 283 -14.15 13.67 11.13
N ARG A 284 -15.08 13.36 10.21
CA ARG A 284 -16.51 13.21 10.54
C ARG A 284 -16.72 12.10 11.56
N ASP A 285 -16.07 10.95 11.40
CA ASP A 285 -16.21 9.81 12.30
C ASP A 285 -15.62 10.09 13.69
N ALA A 286 -14.48 10.80 13.75
CA ALA A 286 -13.91 11.30 15.00
C ALA A 286 -14.93 12.17 15.76
N ASN A 287 -15.71 12.97 15.01
CA ASN A 287 -16.74 13.85 15.55
C ASN A 287 -18.11 13.16 15.75
N ALA A 288 -18.30 11.89 15.38
CA ALA A 288 -19.62 11.26 15.33
C ALA A 288 -20.41 11.29 16.65
N ALA A 289 -19.72 11.25 17.80
CA ALA A 289 -20.37 11.32 19.11
C ALA A 289 -20.88 12.73 19.48
N ASN A 290 -20.43 13.78 18.78
CA ASN A 290 -20.73 15.17 19.10
C ASN A 290 -21.24 15.89 17.84
N PRO A 291 -22.54 16.19 17.75
CA PRO A 291 -23.12 16.76 16.53
C PRO A 291 -22.72 18.22 16.27
N SER A 292 -22.11 18.91 17.24
CA SER A 292 -21.71 20.31 17.15
C SER A 292 -20.20 20.48 17.32
N VAL A 293 -19.61 21.37 16.52
CA VAL A 293 -18.18 21.74 16.58
C VAL A 293 -17.71 22.16 17.98
N LEU A 294 -18.60 22.73 18.79
CA LEU A 294 -18.29 23.21 20.14
C LEU A 294 -17.84 22.08 21.08
N GLN A 295 -18.41 20.88 20.89
CA GLN A 295 -18.12 19.70 21.71
C GLN A 295 -17.29 18.65 20.96
N ALA A 296 -17.16 18.81 19.64
CA ALA A 296 -16.48 17.83 18.81
C ALA A 296 -14.95 17.90 18.96
N PRO A 297 -14.23 16.77 18.90
CA PRO A 297 -12.77 16.75 18.97
C PRO A 297 -12.10 17.64 17.91
N LEU A 298 -12.53 17.51 16.65
CA LEU A 298 -12.03 18.33 15.56
C LEU A 298 -12.86 19.62 15.45
N LYS A 299 -12.16 20.76 15.39
CA LYS A 299 -12.79 22.08 15.33
C LYS A 299 -12.75 22.67 13.93
N ARG A 300 -11.59 22.67 13.29
CA ARG A 300 -11.37 23.33 12.00
C ARG A 300 -10.33 22.61 11.16
N VAL A 301 -10.55 22.50 9.86
CA VAL A 301 -9.54 22.08 8.90
C VAL A 301 -9.05 23.32 8.15
N MET A 302 -7.77 23.61 8.29
CA MET A 302 -7.13 24.78 7.68
C MET A 302 -6.49 24.44 6.35
N GLN A 303 -5.92 23.23 6.23
CA GLN A 303 -5.24 22.80 5.01
C GLN A 303 -5.24 21.27 4.87
N ILE A 304 -5.46 20.77 3.66
CA ILE A 304 -5.18 19.41 3.21
C ILE A 304 -4.43 19.53 1.89
N ARG A 305 -3.16 19.14 1.88
CA ARG A 305 -2.29 19.13 0.70
C ARG A 305 -1.83 17.73 0.40
N VAL A 306 -2.34 17.15 -0.67
CA VAL A 306 -1.84 15.88 -1.20
C VAL A 306 -0.53 16.14 -1.94
N LEU A 307 0.54 15.47 -1.54
CA LEU A 307 1.85 15.62 -2.18
C LEU A 307 1.88 14.89 -3.53
N PRO A 308 2.78 15.31 -4.44
CA PRO A 308 3.03 14.60 -5.68
C PRO A 308 3.42 13.14 -5.45
N VAL A 309 3.12 12.28 -6.41
CA VAL A 309 3.50 10.87 -6.37
C VAL A 309 5.02 10.73 -6.42
N GLU A 310 5.59 9.96 -5.50
CA GLU A 310 6.99 9.57 -5.58
C GLU A 310 7.22 8.64 -6.78
N GLY A 311 8.05 9.06 -7.73
CA GLY A 311 8.39 8.30 -8.95
C GLY A 311 7.97 8.96 -10.26
N ALA A 312 7.06 9.94 -10.24
CA ALA A 312 6.75 10.77 -11.40
C ALA A 312 7.77 11.92 -11.54
N ALA A 313 8.99 11.60 -11.97
CA ALA A 313 10.01 12.56 -12.43
C ALA A 313 10.30 13.80 -11.55
N SER A 314 10.13 13.76 -10.23
CA SER A 314 10.67 14.80 -9.34
C SER A 314 12.12 14.51 -8.96
N ALA A 315 13.01 14.75 -9.92
CA ALA A 315 14.34 15.26 -9.64
C ALA A 315 14.23 16.78 -9.38
N SER A 316 13.54 17.17 -8.32
CA SER A 316 13.71 18.51 -7.73
C SER A 316 14.30 18.32 -6.35
N ALA A 317 15.54 18.78 -6.23
CA ALA A 317 16.39 18.81 -5.05
C ALA A 317 15.65 18.70 -3.69
N GLY A 318 15.99 17.64 -2.95
CA GLY A 318 16.34 17.76 -1.53
C GLY A 318 15.27 18.20 -0.52
N SER A 319 13.98 17.92 -0.74
CA SER A 319 13.00 17.94 0.34
C SER A 319 12.69 16.51 0.82
N GLY A 320 13.73 15.77 1.23
CA GLY A 320 13.51 14.57 2.01
C GLY A 320 13.01 14.96 3.41
N GLU A 321 12.17 14.11 3.99
CA GLU A 321 11.58 14.23 5.33
C GLU A 321 12.63 14.56 6.43
N ALA A 322 13.91 14.25 6.18
CA ALA A 322 15.05 14.60 7.02
C ALA A 322 15.20 16.12 7.28
N SER A 323 14.93 17.00 6.30
CA SER A 323 14.96 18.46 6.53
C SER A 323 13.82 18.94 7.43
N ALA A 324 12.75 18.15 7.57
CA ALA A 324 11.65 18.43 8.49
C ALA A 324 11.90 17.90 9.91
N MET A 325 13.02 17.24 10.20
CA MET A 325 13.34 16.75 11.54
C MET A 325 14.32 17.64 12.31
N GLY A 326 14.64 18.84 11.80
CA GLY A 326 15.49 19.80 12.52
C GLY A 326 16.94 19.35 12.72
N GLY A 327 17.40 18.33 11.99
CA GLY A 327 18.79 17.90 11.96
C GLY A 327 19.58 18.81 11.03
N GLU A 328 20.48 19.60 11.59
CA GLU A 328 21.48 20.37 10.85
C GLU A 328 22.42 19.40 10.12
N VAL A 329 22.34 19.34 8.79
CA VAL A 329 23.25 18.49 7.99
C VAL A 329 24.36 19.37 7.42
N ALA A 330 25.60 19.04 7.80
CA ALA A 330 26.81 19.62 7.25
C ALA A 330 26.92 19.32 5.74
N ALA A 331 27.32 20.35 4.97
CA ALA A 331 27.56 20.23 3.54
C ALA A 331 28.70 19.25 3.25
N ALA A 332 28.43 18.22 2.46
CA ALA A 332 29.44 17.37 1.85
C ALA A 332 29.54 17.70 0.35
N GLU A 333 30.66 18.32 -0.03
CA GLU A 333 31.15 18.36 -1.41
C GLU A 333 31.53 16.93 -1.83
N GLY A 334 31.09 16.51 -3.01
CA GLY A 334 31.42 15.19 -3.57
C GLY A 334 31.15 15.11 -5.06
N ASP A 335 32.25 14.96 -5.81
CA ASP A 335 32.42 14.87 -7.26
C ASP A 335 31.46 13.91 -7.98
N ALA A 336 30.97 14.36 -9.15
CA ALA A 336 30.16 13.57 -10.06
C ALA A 336 31.03 12.86 -11.11
N ALA A 337 31.18 11.55 -10.98
CA ALA A 337 31.70 10.69 -12.06
C ALA A 337 30.53 10.17 -12.91
N ALA A 338 30.57 10.48 -14.20
CA ALA A 338 29.60 10.05 -15.20
C ALA A 338 29.75 8.54 -15.49
N GLY A 339 28.68 7.78 -15.24
CA GLY A 339 28.53 6.38 -15.64
C GLY A 339 27.34 6.25 -16.59
N ASP A 340 27.64 5.98 -17.85
CA ASP A 340 26.72 5.80 -18.96
C ASP A 340 25.95 4.48 -18.79
N ALA A 341 24.62 4.55 -18.66
CA ALA A 341 23.74 3.38 -18.58
C ALA A 341 22.64 3.49 -19.64
N SER A 342 22.82 2.69 -20.68
CA SER A 342 21.96 2.45 -21.83
C SER A 342 20.50 2.18 -21.43
N ALA A 343 19.60 3.08 -21.84
CA ALA A 343 18.16 2.89 -21.72
C ALA A 343 17.63 2.06 -22.90
N ALA A 344 17.07 0.89 -22.58
CA ALA A 344 16.40 0.02 -23.52
C ALA A 344 15.05 0.62 -23.99
N GLY A 345 14.94 0.77 -25.32
CA GLY A 345 13.75 0.80 -26.17
C GLY A 345 12.40 1.18 -25.55
N ALA A 346 12.07 2.48 -25.60
CA ALA A 346 10.68 2.94 -25.52
C ALA A 346 9.96 2.63 -26.84
N ALA A 347 9.04 1.66 -26.82
CA ALA A 347 8.16 1.37 -27.95
C ALA A 347 7.18 2.53 -28.16
N THR A 348 7.30 3.21 -29.29
CA THR A 348 6.33 4.17 -29.81
C THR A 348 5.09 3.43 -30.32
N GLY A 349 4.09 3.28 -29.45
CA GLY A 349 2.77 2.75 -29.78
C GLY A 349 1.74 3.87 -29.99
N THR A 350 1.60 4.36 -31.21
CA THR A 350 0.44 5.12 -31.68
C THR A 350 -0.70 4.16 -32.01
N ALA A 351 -1.63 3.94 -31.09
CA ALA A 351 -3.00 3.50 -31.38
C ALA A 351 -3.85 3.57 -30.11
N THR A 352 -5.05 4.13 -30.23
CA THR A 352 -6.18 4.05 -29.30
C THR A 352 -6.65 2.60 -29.13
N ALA A 353 -5.84 1.76 -28.50
CA ALA A 353 -6.29 0.46 -28.04
C ALA A 353 -7.00 0.66 -26.70
N ALA A 354 -8.27 0.22 -26.62
CA ALA A 354 -8.90 -0.06 -25.35
C ALA A 354 -7.94 -0.99 -24.59
N LEU A 355 -7.30 -0.48 -23.55
CA LEU A 355 -6.32 -1.25 -22.81
C LEU A 355 -7.04 -2.46 -22.19
N GLY A 356 -6.45 -3.64 -22.35
CA GLY A 356 -6.91 -4.81 -21.61
C GLY A 356 -6.82 -4.59 -20.10
N PRO A 357 -7.37 -5.56 -19.32
CA PRO A 357 -7.31 -5.49 -17.86
C PRO A 357 -5.85 -5.32 -17.38
N PRO A 358 -5.60 -4.50 -16.35
CA PRO A 358 -4.27 -4.37 -15.77
C PRO A 358 -3.83 -5.72 -15.19
N GLN A 359 -2.57 -6.08 -15.40
CA GLN A 359 -1.95 -7.26 -14.81
C GLN A 359 -1.08 -6.81 -13.63
N VAL A 360 -1.61 -6.93 -12.42
CA VAL A 360 -0.89 -6.71 -11.16
C VAL A 360 -0.72 -8.08 -10.51
N ASP A 361 0.52 -8.52 -10.30
CA ASP A 361 0.78 -9.76 -9.57
C ASP A 361 0.91 -9.47 -8.07
N PRO A 362 -0.06 -9.87 -7.24
CA PRO A 362 -0.01 -9.62 -5.79
C PRO A 362 1.00 -10.50 -5.07
N LYS A 363 1.63 -11.48 -5.74
CA LYS A 363 2.64 -12.37 -5.16
C LYS A 363 4.04 -11.78 -5.18
N VAL A 364 4.23 -10.66 -5.88
CA VAL A 364 5.52 -9.96 -5.92
C VAL A 364 5.82 -9.40 -4.53
N GLU A 365 7.06 -9.61 -4.06
CA GLU A 365 7.50 -9.05 -2.80
C GLU A 365 7.42 -7.53 -2.83
N ALA A 366 6.87 -6.94 -1.76
CA ALA A 366 6.77 -5.50 -1.59
C ALA A 366 8.00 -4.99 -0.81
N PRO A 367 9.06 -4.52 -1.49
CA PRO A 367 10.28 -4.09 -0.82
C PRO A 367 10.00 -2.92 0.12
N ARG A 368 10.69 -2.91 1.25
CA ARG A 368 10.66 -1.81 2.22
C ARG A 368 11.96 -1.01 2.16
N ASP A 369 11.84 0.31 2.19
CA ASP A 369 12.96 1.24 2.21
C ASP A 369 12.87 2.18 3.41
N PHE A 370 13.52 1.78 4.51
CA PHE A 370 13.58 2.56 5.76
C PHE A 370 14.48 3.81 5.66
N SER A 371 15.26 3.95 4.58
CA SER A 371 16.08 5.16 4.38
C SER A 371 15.23 6.36 3.98
N ARG A 372 14.08 6.12 3.35
CA ARG A 372 13.15 7.19 2.94
C ARG A 372 12.19 7.57 4.05
N ARG A 373 11.65 6.58 4.78
CA ARG A 373 10.60 6.78 5.78
C ARG A 373 10.66 5.76 6.89
N PHE A 374 10.19 6.13 8.08
CA PHE A 374 10.22 5.23 9.25
C PHE A 374 9.31 4.00 9.09
N THR A 375 8.23 4.08 8.29
CA THR A 375 7.38 2.92 7.99
C THR A 375 8.02 1.94 7.01
N GLY A 376 9.08 2.39 6.31
CA GLY A 376 9.72 1.67 5.21
C GLY A 376 8.82 1.52 3.97
N ARG A 377 7.62 2.11 3.94
CA ARG A 377 6.68 1.92 2.83
C ARG A 377 7.01 2.88 1.69
N VAL A 378 7.23 2.32 0.51
CA VAL A 378 7.39 3.04 -0.75
C VAL A 378 6.48 2.45 -1.81
N SER A 379 6.10 3.25 -2.81
CA SER A 379 5.34 2.75 -3.97
C SER A 379 6.11 1.62 -4.66
N ASN A 380 5.42 0.55 -4.99
CA ASN A 380 5.99 -0.68 -5.54
C ASN A 380 4.99 -1.34 -6.53
N PRO A 381 5.31 -2.50 -7.14
CA PRO A 381 4.42 -3.13 -8.11
C PRO A 381 3.02 -3.51 -7.58
N VAL A 382 2.83 -3.65 -6.26
CA VAL A 382 1.57 -4.10 -5.64
C VAL A 382 0.71 -2.92 -5.18
N TYR A 383 1.32 -1.86 -4.65
CA TYR A 383 0.59 -0.69 -4.14
C TYR A 383 1.36 0.61 -4.33
N ASP A 384 0.61 1.71 -4.32
CA ASP A 384 1.14 3.07 -4.32
C ASP A 384 0.98 3.71 -2.94
N VAL A 385 1.99 4.49 -2.54
CA VAL A 385 1.97 5.27 -1.31
C VAL A 385 1.81 6.75 -1.65
N ARG A 386 0.79 7.39 -1.10
CA ARG A 386 0.55 8.84 -1.25
C ARG A 386 0.70 9.54 0.10
N LEU A 387 1.41 10.65 0.09
CA LEU A 387 1.57 11.51 1.27
C LEU A 387 0.56 12.66 1.25
N VAL A 388 0.09 13.02 2.43
CA VAL A 388 -0.85 14.11 2.64
C VAL A 388 -0.38 14.93 3.84
N GLU A 389 -0.23 16.22 3.66
CA GLU A 389 -0.06 17.15 4.77
C GLU A 389 -1.41 17.73 5.16
N VAL A 390 -1.73 17.67 6.45
CA VAL A 390 -2.98 18.18 6.98
C VAL A 390 -2.69 19.15 8.12
N VAL A 391 -3.31 20.32 8.08
CA VAL A 391 -3.28 21.33 9.14
C VAL A 391 -4.70 21.51 9.66
N PHE A 392 -4.90 21.25 10.95
CA PHE A 392 -6.22 21.33 11.57
C PHE A 392 -6.14 21.80 13.02
N VAL A 393 -7.23 22.35 13.53
CA VAL A 393 -7.40 22.72 14.94
C VAL A 393 -8.30 21.70 15.62
N ALA A 394 -7.84 21.17 16.75
CA ALA A 394 -8.56 20.17 17.52
C ALA A 394 -8.39 20.36 19.03
N GLU A 395 -9.29 19.77 19.80
CA GLU A 395 -9.20 19.68 21.25
C GLU A 395 -7.99 18.82 21.64
N THR A 396 -7.05 19.41 22.38
CA THR A 396 -5.74 18.80 22.66
C THR A 396 -5.88 17.44 23.35
N ALA A 397 -6.82 17.32 24.30
CA ALA A 397 -7.06 16.10 25.06
C ALA A 397 -7.67 14.95 24.22
N ARG A 398 -8.25 15.25 23.06
CA ARG A 398 -8.96 14.27 22.21
C ARG A 398 -8.26 13.98 20.87
N LEU A 399 -7.02 14.43 20.71
CA LEU A 399 -6.20 14.13 19.54
C LEU A 399 -6.06 12.63 19.24
N PRO A 400 -5.86 11.72 20.24
CA PRO A 400 -5.76 10.29 19.97
C PRO A 400 -6.97 9.75 19.21
N ARG A 401 -8.18 10.20 19.54
CA ARG A 401 -9.41 9.79 18.86
C ARG A 401 -9.44 10.21 17.39
N ILE A 402 -8.85 11.35 17.04
CA ILE A 402 -8.75 11.81 15.64
C ILE A 402 -7.75 10.92 14.88
N PHE A 403 -6.62 10.58 15.51
CA PHE A 403 -5.62 9.69 14.90
C PHE A 403 -6.14 8.27 14.72
N ASP A 404 -6.89 7.74 15.69
CA ASP A 404 -7.55 6.43 15.58
C ASP A 404 -8.58 6.43 14.43
N ALA A 405 -9.36 7.51 14.30
CA ALA A 405 -10.32 7.64 13.22
C ALA A 405 -9.63 7.71 11.84
N LEU A 406 -8.51 8.43 11.72
CA LEU A 406 -7.69 8.42 10.51
C LEU A 406 -7.17 7.01 10.22
N ALA A 407 -6.55 6.33 11.19
CA ALA A 407 -6.01 4.98 11.02
C ALA A 407 -7.07 3.94 10.66
N SER A 408 -8.31 4.13 11.10
CA SER A 408 -9.46 3.28 10.75
C SER A 408 -9.93 3.43 9.30
N ARG A 409 -9.41 4.42 8.56
CA ARG A 409 -9.77 4.70 7.17
C ARG A 409 -8.58 4.42 6.25
N ASN A 410 -8.80 3.54 5.27
CA ASN A 410 -7.98 3.42 4.06
C ASN A 410 -6.45 3.32 4.25
N PHE A 411 -6.02 2.53 5.24
CA PHE A 411 -4.60 2.30 5.56
C PHE A 411 -3.82 3.60 5.84
N MET A 412 -4.50 4.63 6.35
CA MET A 412 -3.81 5.85 6.73
C MET A 412 -2.91 5.61 7.93
N THR A 413 -1.69 6.13 7.85
CA THR A 413 -0.73 6.11 8.96
C THR A 413 -0.26 7.54 9.19
N VAL A 414 -0.44 8.05 10.41
CA VAL A 414 0.07 9.37 10.79
C VAL A 414 1.57 9.24 11.02
N ALA A 415 2.37 9.83 10.14
CA ALA A 415 3.81 9.70 10.10
C ALA A 415 4.54 10.74 10.97
N ASN A 416 4.05 11.98 10.93
CA ASN A 416 4.64 13.11 11.63
C ASN A 416 3.52 13.95 12.23
N VAL A 417 3.72 14.46 13.44
CA VAL A 417 2.77 15.35 14.12
C VAL A 417 3.55 16.47 14.79
N ARG A 418 3.17 17.70 14.49
CA ARG A 418 3.62 18.90 15.20
C ARG A 418 2.42 19.61 15.80
N LEU A 419 2.57 20.04 17.05
CA LEU A 419 1.50 20.68 17.83
C LEU A 419 1.94 22.09 18.22
N SER A 420 1.04 23.05 18.06
CA SER A 420 1.18 24.39 18.62
C SER A 420 -0.13 24.81 19.29
N PRO A 421 -0.11 25.58 20.40
CA PRO A 421 -1.32 26.16 20.96
C PRO A 421 -2.03 27.03 19.92
N ALA A 422 -3.36 26.91 19.82
CA ALA A 422 -4.18 27.79 19.00
C ALA A 422 -4.96 28.75 19.91
N ASP A 423 -5.06 30.03 19.54
CA ASP A 423 -5.83 31.02 20.30
C ASP A 423 -7.33 31.00 19.87
N PRO A 424 -8.25 30.50 20.73
CA PRO A 424 -9.66 30.47 20.40
C PRO A 424 -10.29 31.88 20.36
N PHE A 425 -9.71 32.87 21.04
CA PHE A 425 -10.23 34.24 21.03
C PHE A 425 -9.89 34.96 19.73
N GLU A 426 -8.69 34.74 19.19
CA GLU A 426 -8.32 35.22 17.86
C GLU A 426 -9.24 34.58 16.81
N ALA A 427 -9.41 33.26 16.86
CA ALA A 427 -10.30 32.54 15.97
C ALA A 427 -11.77 33.02 16.06
N ALA A 428 -12.25 33.38 17.26
CA ALA A 428 -13.59 33.91 17.46
C ALA A 428 -13.80 35.30 16.83
N ARG A 429 -12.73 36.11 16.67
CA ARG A 429 -12.82 37.40 15.94
C ARG A 429 -13.11 37.18 14.46
N ASP A 430 -12.61 36.09 13.91
CA ASP A 430 -12.84 35.64 12.53
C ASP A 430 -14.14 34.82 12.38
N GLY A 431 -14.88 34.62 13.48
CA GLY A 431 -16.16 33.92 13.49
C GLY A 431 -16.09 32.41 13.72
N TYR A 432 -14.92 31.88 14.08
CA TYR A 432 -14.74 30.47 14.44
C TYR A 432 -14.92 30.27 15.94
N LEU A 433 -15.89 29.46 16.35
CA LEU A 433 -16.10 29.12 17.76
C LEU A 433 -15.70 27.67 18.04
N TYR A 434 -14.70 27.47 18.90
CA TYR A 434 -14.14 26.15 19.19
C TYR A 434 -14.68 25.50 20.47
N GLY A 435 -15.38 26.24 21.32
CA GLY A 435 -15.84 25.79 22.63
C GLY A 435 -14.93 26.27 23.77
N VAL A 436 -15.13 25.71 24.95
CA VAL A 436 -14.41 26.10 26.18
C VAL A 436 -13.10 25.34 26.38
N GLU A 437 -12.95 24.21 25.71
CA GLU A 437 -11.79 23.33 25.89
C GLU A 437 -10.55 23.90 25.19
N PRO A 438 -9.34 23.67 25.74
CA PRO A 438 -8.09 24.03 25.09
C PRO A 438 -7.95 23.36 23.72
N VAL A 439 -7.48 24.13 22.75
CA VAL A 439 -7.27 23.66 21.38
C VAL A 439 -5.82 23.82 20.94
N SER A 440 -5.39 22.92 20.07
CA SER A 440 -4.09 22.98 19.42
C SER A 440 -4.27 22.99 17.90
N GLU A 441 -3.43 23.79 17.24
CA GLU A 441 -3.16 23.59 15.81
C GLU A 441 -2.24 22.37 15.68
N VAL A 442 -2.62 21.47 14.79
CA VAL A 442 -1.92 20.23 14.49
C VAL A 442 -1.52 20.25 13.04
N ARG A 443 -0.23 20.05 12.80
CA ARG A 443 0.33 19.81 11.46
C ARG A 443 0.76 18.36 11.40
N ALA A 444 0.08 17.57 10.59
CA ALA A 444 0.34 16.15 10.47
C ALA A 444 0.69 15.75 9.04
N THR A 445 1.64 14.84 8.90
CA THR A 445 1.89 14.14 7.64
C THR A 445 1.26 12.76 7.73
N ILE A 446 0.45 12.39 6.74
CA ILE A 446 -0.29 11.15 6.68
C ILE A 446 0.15 10.37 5.44
N GLU A 447 0.49 9.11 5.62
CA GLU A 447 0.71 8.16 4.52
C GLU A 447 -0.57 7.41 4.24
N THR A 448 -0.92 7.24 2.96
CA THR A 448 -2.08 6.47 2.52
C THR A 448 -1.64 5.42 1.51
N ILE A 449 -2.21 4.22 1.58
CA ILE A 449 -1.84 3.09 0.71
C ILE A 449 -3.00 2.78 -0.23
N TRP A 450 -2.66 2.56 -1.50
CA TRP A 450 -3.63 2.29 -2.57
C TRP A 450 -3.19 1.06 -3.37
N LEU A 451 -3.96 -0.01 -3.30
CA LEU A 451 -3.66 -1.27 -3.99
C LEU A 451 -3.87 -1.10 -5.50
N ARG A 452 -2.84 -1.46 -6.28
CA ARG A 452 -2.86 -1.29 -7.73
C ARG A 452 -3.89 -2.16 -8.44
N GLU A 453 -4.25 -3.30 -7.85
CA GLU A 453 -5.23 -4.24 -8.43
C GLU A 453 -6.53 -3.54 -8.85
N TRP A 454 -7.07 -2.66 -8.01
CA TRP A 454 -8.33 -1.97 -8.29
C TRP A 454 -8.12 -0.55 -8.83
N THR A 455 -7.09 0.18 -8.38
CA THR A 455 -6.87 1.55 -8.86
C THR A 455 -6.46 1.56 -10.33
N ALA A 456 -5.70 0.57 -10.79
CA ALA A 456 -5.26 0.46 -12.17
C ALA A 456 -6.42 0.33 -13.16
N VAL A 457 -7.58 -0.20 -12.74
CA VAL A 457 -8.78 -0.28 -13.57
C VAL A 457 -9.24 1.12 -14.01
N SER A 458 -9.11 2.11 -13.13
CA SER A 458 -9.48 3.50 -13.39
C SER A 458 -8.33 4.34 -13.97
N MET A 459 -7.10 3.79 -14.05
CA MET A 459 -5.94 4.50 -14.58
C MET A 459 -5.98 4.56 -16.12
N PRO A 460 -5.77 5.75 -16.72
CA PRO A 460 -5.47 5.88 -18.14
C PRO A 460 -4.18 5.16 -18.55
N ALA A 461 -4.01 4.91 -19.85
CA ALA A 461 -2.85 4.17 -20.38
C ALA A 461 -1.51 4.80 -20.01
N VAL A 462 -1.40 6.11 -20.21
CA VAL A 462 -0.20 6.88 -19.87
C VAL A 462 0.17 6.70 -18.40
N VAL A 463 -0.81 6.68 -17.50
CA VAL A 463 -0.61 6.55 -16.06
C VAL A 463 -0.15 5.14 -15.73
N ARG A 464 -0.80 4.09 -16.29
CA ARG A 464 -0.37 2.70 -16.10
C ARG A 464 1.09 2.50 -16.53
N SER A 465 1.46 3.04 -17.69
CA SER A 465 2.84 2.98 -18.19
C SER A 465 3.83 3.72 -17.29
N GLN A 466 3.48 4.90 -16.77
CA GLN A 466 4.31 5.65 -15.80
C GLN A 466 4.56 4.86 -14.52
N PHE A 467 3.58 4.08 -14.06
CA PHE A 467 3.70 3.23 -12.89
C PHE A 467 4.30 1.83 -13.18
N GLY A 468 4.63 1.53 -14.43
CA GLY A 468 5.17 0.23 -14.84
C GLY A 468 4.14 -0.90 -14.76
N ILE A 469 2.85 -0.60 -14.84
CA ILE A 469 1.77 -1.59 -14.79
C ILE A 469 1.56 -2.17 -16.19
N SER A 470 1.81 -3.46 -16.35
CA SER A 470 1.54 -4.16 -17.61
C SER A 470 0.04 -4.26 -17.86
N THR A 471 -0.38 -4.07 -19.12
CA THR A 471 -1.75 -4.29 -19.57
C THR A 471 -1.81 -5.52 -20.45
N ALA A 472 -2.80 -6.38 -20.25
CA ALA A 472 -3.05 -7.46 -21.20
C ALA A 472 -3.34 -6.87 -22.60
N ALA A 473 -2.89 -7.54 -23.66
CA ALA A 473 -3.31 -7.20 -25.00
C ALA A 473 -4.85 -7.33 -25.07
N PRO A 474 -5.58 -6.39 -25.71
CA PRO A 474 -7.01 -6.52 -25.88
C PRO A 474 -7.29 -7.88 -26.53
N ALA A 475 -8.17 -8.68 -25.91
CA ALA A 475 -8.63 -9.92 -26.51
C ALA A 475 -9.17 -9.55 -27.90
N ALA A 476 -8.53 -10.08 -28.95
CA ALA A 476 -9.04 -9.93 -30.29
C ALA A 476 -10.47 -10.47 -30.26
N GLU A 477 -11.46 -9.58 -30.41
CA GLU A 477 -12.81 -9.98 -30.75
C GLU A 477 -12.66 -10.92 -31.94
N GLU A 478 -12.93 -12.20 -31.73
CA GLU A 478 -13.08 -13.16 -32.80
C GLU A 478 -14.17 -12.60 -33.71
N ALA A 479 -13.74 -11.97 -34.81
CA ALA A 479 -14.59 -11.55 -35.88
C ALA A 479 -15.32 -12.80 -36.36
N SER A 480 -16.54 -12.97 -35.88
CA SER A 480 -17.52 -13.92 -36.39
C SER A 480 -17.72 -13.60 -37.87
N SER A 481 -16.96 -14.29 -38.72
CA SER A 481 -17.23 -14.37 -40.14
C SER A 481 -18.40 -15.33 -40.33
N ALA A 482 -19.61 -14.82 -40.12
CA ALA A 482 -20.81 -15.35 -40.74
C ALA A 482 -21.19 -14.39 -41.86
N GLY A 483 -20.73 -14.71 -43.07
CA GLY A 483 -21.03 -14.05 -44.34
C GLY A 483 -20.64 -14.95 -45.49
#